data_AF-A0A973JEG1-F1
#
_entry.id   AF-A0A973JEG1-F1
#
_cell.length_a   1.000
_cell.length_b   1.000
_cell.length_c   1.000
_cell.angle_alpha   90.00
_cell.angle_beta   90.00
_cell.angle_gamma   90.00
#
_symmetry.space_group_name_H-M   'P 1'
#
loop_
_entity.id
_entity.type
_entity.pdbx_description
1 polymer ?
#
loop_
_entity_poly.entity_id
_entity_poly.type
_entity_poly.pdbx_seq_one_letter_code
_entity_poly.pdbx_strand_id
1 'polypeptide(L)'
;MKRNFIVGMAVFLIALLTAGISLISCGGGGGSGGSSEVTTSGTGTGSVSVLLADSPTDEYQNIWIRIHEVSLIPVNDGAPVVIFQSSAGLRVDLLEYQDEDYLLKVKRDVPAGQYSKIRLQVSDIEATPKPGTNPPCTTLDIKLPSGKIDLNPREPFTVSQGGNLSIRLDIDANKSINLHQAGKSGKCIFRPVVFVDIREGMPIGRCPKILHGTIDELKYSGSQVIGFILDLKNSQGTVEVRLLQNVA
;
A
#
# COMPACT_ATOMS: atom_id res chain seq x y z
N MET A 1 -55.05 -24.99 69.98
CA MET A 1 -55.86 -24.82 68.76
C MET A 1 -55.09 -23.93 67.80
N LYS A 2 -54.85 -24.45 66.59
CA LYS A 2 -54.59 -23.84 65.27
C LYS A 2 -54.16 -22.35 65.17
N ARG A 3 -53.19 -22.16 64.25
CA ARG A 3 -53.04 -21.07 63.25
C ARG A 3 -52.23 -19.82 63.64
N ASN A 4 -50.98 -19.73 63.21
CA ASN A 4 -50.60 -19.05 61.95
C ASN A 4 -49.07 -19.03 61.73
N PHE A 5 -48.65 -19.92 60.82
CA PHE A 5 -47.43 -19.87 60.03
C PHE A 5 -47.59 -18.75 58.98
N ILE A 6 -46.49 -18.21 58.44
CA ILE A 6 -46.38 -17.11 57.44
C ILE A 6 -46.12 -15.72 58.05
N VAL A 7 -44.88 -15.48 58.51
CA VAL A 7 -44.13 -14.22 58.28
C VAL A 7 -42.63 -14.57 58.27
N GLY A 8 -42.23 -15.46 57.38
CA GLY A 8 -40.84 -15.88 57.18
C GLY A 8 -40.44 -15.64 55.74
N MET A 9 -40.36 -14.38 55.30
CA MET A 9 -39.83 -14.04 53.96
C MET A 9 -39.58 -12.53 53.71
N ALA A 10 -39.28 -11.74 54.75
CA ALA A 10 -39.13 -10.28 54.56
C ALA A 10 -37.94 -9.63 55.29
N VAL A 11 -37.02 -10.41 55.87
CA VAL A 11 -35.93 -9.85 56.71
C VAL A 11 -34.52 -10.22 56.19
N PHE A 12 -34.40 -10.83 55.01
CA PHE A 12 -33.11 -11.33 54.49
C PHE A 12 -32.58 -10.62 53.24
N LEU A 13 -32.96 -9.36 52.99
CA LEU A 13 -32.57 -8.63 51.77
C LEU A 13 -32.15 -7.17 52.00
N ILE A 14 -31.51 -6.87 53.14
CA ILE A 14 -30.89 -5.55 53.38
C ILE A 14 -29.50 -5.77 54.01
N ALA A 15 -28.57 -6.35 53.24
CA ALA A 15 -27.16 -6.40 53.58
C ALA A 15 -26.31 -6.77 52.34
N LEU A 16 -26.29 -5.88 51.34
CA LEU A 16 -25.32 -5.93 50.24
C LEU A 16 -24.91 -4.50 49.88
N LEU A 17 -24.08 -3.96 50.76
CA LEU A 17 -23.36 -2.70 50.61
C LEU A 17 -22.00 -3.01 49.99
N THR A 18 -21.90 -3.02 48.66
CA THR A 18 -20.63 -3.16 47.94
C THR A 18 -20.54 -2.16 46.79
N ALA A 19 -19.72 -1.12 47.01
CA ALA A 19 -18.86 -0.39 46.08
C ALA A 19 -19.36 -0.16 44.63
N GLY A 20 -19.99 1.00 44.40
CA GLY A 20 -20.18 1.58 43.07
C GLY A 20 -19.04 2.54 42.71
N ILE A 21 -18.24 2.19 41.72
CA ILE A 21 -17.28 3.08 41.05
C ILE A 21 -18.06 3.90 40.02
N SER A 22 -18.02 5.22 40.16
CA SER A 22 -18.67 6.17 39.25
C SER A 22 -17.87 6.29 37.94
N LEU A 23 -18.44 5.81 36.83
CA LEU A 23 -18.05 6.23 35.49
C LEU A 23 -19.07 7.28 35.02
N ILE A 24 -18.56 8.49 34.85
CA ILE A 24 -19.24 9.60 34.19
C ILE A 24 -19.40 9.23 32.71
N SER A 25 -20.63 9.00 32.28
CA SER A 25 -21.03 9.07 30.88
C SER A 25 -22.16 10.07 30.78
N CYS A 26 -21.85 11.22 30.19
CA CYS A 26 -22.81 12.28 29.95
C CYS A 26 -23.62 11.93 28.69
N GLY A 27 -24.94 11.80 28.86
CA GLY A 27 -25.87 11.53 27.76
C GLY A 27 -26.39 12.78 27.06
N GLY A 28 -27.11 12.53 25.97
CA GLY A 28 -28.01 13.44 25.25
C GLY A 28 -28.14 12.96 23.79
N GLY A 29 -29.29 12.78 23.17
CA GLY A 29 -30.71 12.95 23.49
C GLY A 29 -31.46 12.68 22.17
N GLY A 30 -32.57 11.95 22.22
CA GLY A 30 -33.31 11.54 21.02
C GLY A 30 -34.04 12.69 20.32
N GLY A 31 -34.10 12.62 18.99
CA GLY A 31 -34.93 13.46 18.13
C GLY A 31 -35.33 12.68 16.87
N SER A 32 -36.63 12.47 16.70
CA SER A 32 -37.26 11.81 15.56
C SER A 32 -37.43 12.75 14.37
N GLY A 33 -37.22 12.23 13.16
CA GLY A 33 -37.85 12.74 11.94
C GLY A 33 -36.92 13.50 10.98
N GLY A 34 -36.74 12.94 9.79
CA GLY A 34 -36.15 13.64 8.64
C GLY A 34 -35.10 12.81 7.92
N SER A 35 -35.54 12.05 6.92
CA SER A 35 -34.68 11.43 5.91
C SER A 35 -33.86 12.51 5.20
N SER A 36 -32.59 12.59 5.55
CA SER A 36 -31.52 13.19 4.76
C SER A 36 -30.24 12.52 5.22
N GLU A 37 -29.82 11.50 4.45
CA GLU A 37 -28.51 10.89 4.61
C GLU A 37 -27.44 11.96 4.37
N VAL A 38 -27.00 12.59 5.46
CA VAL A 38 -25.73 13.29 5.49
C VAL A 38 -24.67 12.20 5.59
N THR A 39 -24.02 11.93 4.47
CA THR A 39 -22.80 11.12 4.40
C THR A 39 -21.73 11.80 5.25
N THR A 40 -21.65 11.39 6.52
CA THR A 40 -20.52 11.71 7.39
C THR A 40 -19.28 11.13 6.72
N SER A 41 -18.49 12.01 6.12
CA SER A 41 -17.15 11.69 5.66
C SER A 41 -16.37 11.30 6.91
N GLY A 42 -16.22 10.00 7.14
CA GLY A 42 -15.58 9.47 8.34
C GLY A 42 -14.19 10.07 8.48
N THR A 43 -13.94 10.80 9.57
CA THR A 43 -12.62 11.38 9.89
C THR A 43 -11.60 10.32 10.35
N GLY A 44 -11.80 9.07 9.96
CA GLY A 44 -10.92 7.95 10.27
C GLY A 44 -9.81 7.83 9.23
N THR A 45 -8.70 7.22 9.63
CA THR A 45 -7.62 6.85 8.71
C THR A 45 -7.27 5.37 8.85
N GLY A 46 -6.66 4.82 7.81
CA GLY A 46 -6.08 3.48 7.77
C GLY A 46 -4.67 3.49 7.21
N SER A 47 -4.12 2.30 6.99
CA SER A 47 -2.79 2.11 6.38
C SER A 47 -2.91 1.37 5.05
N VAL A 48 -2.14 1.81 4.05
CA VAL A 48 -2.08 1.18 2.73
C VAL A 48 -0.64 0.77 2.42
N SER A 49 -0.46 -0.48 2.04
CA SER A 49 0.80 -1.02 1.51
C SER A 49 0.66 -1.23 0.01
N VAL A 50 1.59 -0.69 -0.77
CA VAL A 50 1.65 -0.94 -2.23
C VAL A 50 2.84 -1.83 -2.51
N LEU A 51 2.59 -2.94 -3.20
CA LEU A 51 3.59 -3.89 -3.65
C LEU A 51 3.65 -3.91 -5.17
N LEU A 52 4.85 -4.06 -5.71
CA LEU A 52 5.09 -4.33 -7.12
C LEU A 52 5.49 -5.79 -7.28
N ALA A 53 4.99 -6.41 -8.34
CA ALA A 53 5.41 -7.71 -8.80
C ALA A 53 5.38 -7.73 -10.33
N ASP A 54 6.00 -8.75 -10.91
CA ASP A 54 6.00 -8.97 -12.35
C ASP A 54 5.81 -10.45 -12.68
N SER A 55 5.31 -10.69 -13.89
CA SER A 55 5.18 -12.02 -14.45
C SER A 55 6.39 -12.36 -15.33
N PRO A 56 6.90 -13.61 -15.31
CA PRO A 56 8.11 -13.98 -16.06
C PRO A 56 8.03 -13.67 -17.57
N THR A 57 9.16 -13.29 -18.16
CA THR A 57 9.33 -13.15 -19.62
C THR A 57 10.60 -13.83 -20.12
N ASP A 58 10.49 -14.48 -21.27
CA ASP A 58 11.61 -15.11 -21.96
C ASP A 58 12.33 -14.17 -22.92
N GLU A 59 11.74 -13.03 -23.29
CA GLU A 59 12.23 -12.18 -24.38
C GLU A 59 13.21 -11.08 -23.94
N TYR A 60 13.02 -10.56 -22.73
CA TYR A 60 13.75 -9.40 -22.20
C TYR A 60 14.63 -9.78 -21.02
N GLN A 61 15.82 -9.17 -20.95
CA GLN A 61 16.75 -9.29 -19.81
C GLN A 61 16.37 -8.35 -18.68
N ASN A 62 15.95 -7.12 -19.01
CA ASN A 62 15.53 -6.10 -18.04
C ASN A 62 14.41 -5.26 -18.66
N ILE A 63 13.48 -4.79 -17.83
CA ILE A 63 12.47 -3.80 -18.20
C ILE A 63 12.42 -2.74 -17.11
N TRP A 64 13.05 -1.61 -17.39
CA TRP A 64 13.12 -0.46 -16.50
C TRP A 64 11.92 0.44 -16.68
N ILE A 65 11.33 0.87 -15.56
CA ILE A 65 10.35 1.95 -15.50
C ILE A 65 10.76 2.94 -14.41
N ARG A 66 10.40 4.22 -14.58
CA ARG A 66 10.55 5.22 -13.52
C ARG A 66 9.18 5.63 -12.98
N ILE A 67 8.94 5.38 -11.70
CA ILE A 67 7.68 5.72 -11.01
C ILE A 67 7.85 7.03 -10.26
N HIS A 68 7.06 8.04 -10.58
CA HIS A 68 7.07 9.33 -9.91
C HIS A 68 6.02 9.45 -8.81
N GLU A 69 4.86 8.83 -9.00
CA GLU A 69 3.75 8.94 -8.05
C GLU A 69 2.88 7.68 -8.10
N VAL A 70 2.34 7.29 -6.94
CA VAL A 70 1.23 6.35 -6.81
C VAL A 70 0.15 6.99 -5.96
N SER A 71 -1.06 7.07 -6.49
CA SER A 71 -2.19 7.76 -5.84
C SER A 71 -3.46 6.93 -5.91
N LEU A 72 -4.27 6.95 -4.85
CA LEU A 72 -5.62 6.38 -4.83
C LEU A 72 -6.63 7.47 -5.21
N ILE A 73 -7.54 7.16 -6.11
CA ILE A 73 -8.58 8.08 -6.58
C ILE A 73 -9.91 7.71 -5.89
N PRO A 74 -10.48 8.61 -5.08
CA PRO A 74 -11.76 8.36 -4.41
C PRO A 74 -12.92 8.12 -5.39
N VAL A 75 -13.96 7.39 -4.96
CA VAL A 75 -15.17 7.17 -5.78
C VAL A 75 -15.97 8.47 -6.00
N ASN A 76 -15.91 9.39 -5.05
CA ASN A 76 -16.72 10.62 -5.01
C ASN A 76 -16.04 11.83 -5.67
N ASP A 77 -15.15 11.60 -6.64
CA ASP A 77 -14.35 12.65 -7.30
C ASP A 77 -13.55 13.56 -6.33
N GLY A 78 -13.28 13.06 -5.12
CA GLY A 78 -12.41 13.73 -4.15
C GLY A 78 -10.97 13.87 -4.66
N ALA A 79 -10.17 14.67 -3.95
CA ALA A 79 -8.76 14.85 -4.29
C ALA A 79 -8.00 13.51 -4.25
N PRO A 80 -7.10 13.24 -5.20
CA PRO A 80 -6.24 12.06 -5.17
C PRO A 80 -5.45 11.97 -3.87
N VAL A 81 -5.39 10.77 -3.29
CA VAL A 81 -4.60 10.50 -2.08
C VAL A 81 -3.26 9.89 -2.48
N VAL A 82 -2.18 10.67 -2.31
CA VAL A 82 -0.82 10.27 -2.68
C VAL A 82 -0.25 9.27 -1.66
N ILE A 83 0.06 8.07 -2.15
CA ILE A 83 0.69 6.99 -1.38
C ILE A 83 2.21 7.09 -1.47
N PHE A 84 2.73 7.28 -2.69
CA PHE A 84 4.15 7.44 -2.98
C PHE A 84 4.35 8.63 -3.91
N GLN A 85 5.43 9.39 -3.70
CA GLN A 85 5.84 10.48 -4.59
C GLN A 85 7.36 10.67 -4.53
N SER A 86 7.98 10.87 -5.69
CA SER A 86 9.40 11.22 -5.84
C SER A 86 9.61 12.08 -7.08
N SER A 87 10.20 13.27 -6.89
CA SER A 87 10.56 14.16 -8.00
C SER A 87 11.60 13.55 -8.93
N ALA A 88 12.61 12.87 -8.36
CA ALA A 88 13.61 12.12 -9.12
C ALA A 88 13.04 10.83 -9.76
N GLY A 89 11.93 10.33 -9.22
CA GLY A 89 11.32 9.07 -9.61
C GLY A 89 12.10 7.85 -9.11
N LEU A 90 11.37 6.79 -8.78
CA LEU A 90 11.92 5.49 -8.40
C LEU A 90 12.11 4.65 -9.67
N ARG A 91 13.37 4.41 -10.04
CA ARG A 91 13.70 3.52 -11.16
C ARG A 91 13.63 2.07 -10.69
N VAL A 92 12.85 1.24 -11.38
CA VAL A 92 12.58 -0.15 -11.01
C VAL A 92 12.79 -1.04 -12.23
N ASP A 93 13.50 -2.15 -12.06
CA ASP A 93 13.47 -3.25 -13.02
C ASP A 93 12.32 -4.18 -12.66
N LEU A 94 11.32 -4.27 -13.54
CA LEU A 94 10.16 -5.12 -13.32
C LEU A 94 10.56 -6.58 -13.22
N LEU A 95 11.55 -7.01 -14.02
CA LEU A 95 11.96 -8.40 -14.10
C LEU A 95 12.73 -8.88 -12.85
N GLU A 96 13.15 -7.97 -11.95
CA GLU A 96 13.80 -8.34 -10.68
C GLU A 96 12.82 -9.00 -9.70
N TYR A 97 11.51 -8.79 -9.87
CA TYR A 97 10.46 -9.14 -8.90
C TYR A 97 9.52 -10.26 -9.39
N GLN A 98 10.06 -11.21 -10.17
CA GLN A 98 9.31 -12.37 -10.66
C GLN A 98 8.97 -13.36 -9.54
N ASP A 99 9.90 -13.60 -8.62
CA ASP A 99 9.76 -14.59 -7.55
C ASP A 99 9.28 -13.98 -6.22
N GLU A 100 9.42 -12.67 -6.06
CA GLU A 100 9.20 -11.95 -4.81
C GLU A 100 8.50 -10.61 -5.04
N ASP A 101 7.60 -10.24 -4.12
CA ASP A 101 6.95 -8.92 -4.17
C ASP A 101 7.89 -7.84 -3.59
N TYR A 102 7.99 -6.72 -4.28
CA TYR A 102 8.72 -5.54 -3.82
C TYR A 102 7.79 -4.56 -3.11
N LEU A 103 8.08 -4.26 -1.84
CA LEU A 103 7.28 -3.30 -1.07
C LEU A 103 7.67 -1.86 -1.46
N LEU A 104 6.88 -1.25 -2.35
CA LEU A 104 7.10 0.12 -2.81
C LEU A 104 6.94 1.12 -1.66
N LYS A 105 5.83 1.04 -0.93
CA LYS A 105 5.53 1.98 0.16
C LYS A 105 4.48 1.44 1.11
N VAL A 106 4.68 1.68 2.39
CA VAL A 106 3.62 1.69 3.41
C VAL A 106 3.30 3.13 3.74
N LYS A 107 2.06 3.54 3.51
CA LYS A 107 1.53 4.85 3.87
C LYS A 107 0.53 4.68 5.00
N ARG A 108 0.81 5.34 6.13
CA ARG A 108 -0.14 5.51 7.23
C ARG A 108 -0.99 6.75 7.01
N ASP A 109 -2.05 6.86 7.78
CA ASP A 109 -2.94 8.03 7.81
C ASP A 109 -3.66 8.28 6.47
N VAL A 110 -3.95 7.21 5.74
CA VAL A 110 -4.75 7.26 4.51
C VAL A 110 -6.22 7.45 4.91
N PRO A 111 -6.94 8.45 4.38
CA PRO A 111 -8.34 8.66 4.73
C PRO A 111 -9.18 7.40 4.51
N ALA A 112 -9.97 7.04 5.52
CA ALA A 112 -10.90 5.93 5.41
C ALA A 112 -12.00 6.29 4.39
N GLY A 113 -12.38 5.33 3.55
CA GLY A 113 -13.34 5.56 2.49
C GLY A 113 -13.18 4.62 1.30
N GLN A 114 -14.03 4.82 0.28
CA GLN A 114 -14.01 4.04 -0.95
C GLN A 114 -13.22 4.72 -2.06
N TYR A 115 -12.43 3.91 -2.76
CA TYR A 115 -11.57 4.32 -3.86
C TYR A 115 -11.90 3.47 -5.09
N SER A 116 -11.88 4.09 -6.27
CA SER A 116 -12.26 3.46 -7.54
C SER A 116 -11.07 3.12 -8.43
N LYS A 117 -9.92 3.74 -8.20
CA LYS A 117 -8.78 3.68 -9.11
C LYS A 117 -7.46 3.87 -8.39
N ILE A 118 -6.43 3.21 -8.89
CA ILE A 118 -5.03 3.44 -8.53
C ILE A 118 -4.35 4.09 -9.73
N ARG A 119 -3.71 5.25 -9.54
CA ARG A 119 -3.01 5.99 -10.60
C ARG A 119 -1.52 5.95 -10.33
N LEU A 120 -0.75 5.53 -11.32
CA LEU A 120 0.70 5.63 -11.33
C LEU A 120 1.10 6.73 -12.33
N GLN A 121 1.99 7.64 -11.93
CA GLN A 121 2.68 8.52 -12.86
C GLN A 121 4.04 7.90 -13.16
N VAL A 122 4.33 7.61 -14.43
CA VAL A 122 5.55 6.88 -14.83
C VAL A 122 6.19 7.47 -16.08
N SER A 123 7.49 7.25 -16.22
CA SER A 123 8.34 7.75 -17.31
C SER A 123 9.49 6.77 -17.58
N ASP A 124 10.39 7.14 -18.51
CA ASP A 124 11.66 6.47 -18.80
C ASP A 124 11.56 4.94 -18.89
N ILE A 125 10.72 4.48 -19.82
CA ILE A 125 10.52 3.05 -20.05
C ILE A 125 11.61 2.56 -21.00
N GLU A 126 12.45 1.66 -20.52
CA GLU A 126 13.57 1.09 -21.27
C GLU A 126 13.51 -0.44 -21.15
N ALA A 127 13.71 -1.14 -22.26
CA ALA A 127 13.73 -2.61 -22.27
C ALA A 127 15.00 -3.11 -22.94
N THR A 128 15.69 -4.05 -22.31
CA THR A 128 16.90 -4.67 -22.85
C THR A 128 16.55 -6.09 -23.29
N PRO A 129 16.73 -6.45 -24.57
CA PRO A 129 16.47 -7.81 -25.06
C PRO A 129 17.49 -8.80 -24.47
N LYS A 130 17.09 -10.07 -24.31
CA LYS A 130 18.06 -11.13 -24.01
C LYS A 130 19.00 -11.36 -25.21
N PRO A 131 20.25 -11.75 -24.99
CA PRO A 131 21.14 -12.15 -26.09
C PRO A 131 20.51 -13.26 -26.95
N GLY A 132 20.48 -13.07 -28.26
CA GLY A 132 19.89 -14.03 -29.20
C GLY A 132 18.38 -13.91 -29.39
N THR A 133 17.69 -13.01 -28.66
CA THR A 133 16.31 -12.64 -28.96
C THR A 133 16.28 -11.37 -29.80
N ASN A 134 15.20 -11.18 -30.56
CA ASN A 134 14.95 -9.94 -31.29
C ASN A 134 13.51 -9.47 -31.07
N PRO A 135 13.14 -9.16 -29.81
CA PRO A 135 11.81 -8.70 -29.51
C PRO A 135 11.56 -7.35 -30.19
N PRO A 136 10.29 -6.97 -30.37
CA PRO A 136 9.98 -5.65 -30.89
C PRO A 136 10.59 -4.54 -30.02
N CYS A 137 10.87 -3.39 -30.67
CA CYS A 137 11.28 -2.15 -30.02
C CYS A 137 12.69 -2.09 -29.41
N THR A 138 13.57 -3.04 -29.72
CA THR A 138 14.96 -3.08 -29.20
C THR A 138 15.80 -1.85 -29.55
N THR A 139 15.45 -1.11 -30.59
CA THR A 139 16.18 0.08 -31.08
C THR A 139 15.34 1.35 -31.06
N LEU A 140 14.14 1.32 -30.46
CA LEU A 140 13.16 2.40 -30.53
C LEU A 140 12.80 2.90 -29.15
N ASP A 141 12.72 4.23 -28.99
CA ASP A 141 12.16 4.85 -27.79
C ASP A 141 10.76 4.31 -27.50
N ILE A 142 10.58 3.73 -26.32
CA ILE A 142 9.27 3.29 -25.84
C ILE A 142 8.54 4.50 -25.27
N LYS A 143 7.46 4.93 -25.93
CA LYS A 143 6.65 6.06 -25.47
C LYS A 143 5.49 5.55 -24.62
N LEU A 144 5.25 6.19 -23.48
CA LEU A 144 3.97 6.16 -22.77
C LEU A 144 3.25 7.50 -23.05
N PRO A 145 2.28 7.54 -23.97
CA PRO A 145 1.68 8.81 -24.41
C PRO A 145 1.01 9.62 -23.30
N SER A 146 0.49 8.95 -22.28
CA SER A 146 -0.27 9.56 -21.19
C SER A 146 0.60 10.05 -20.02
N GLY A 147 1.86 9.59 -19.90
CA GLY A 147 2.68 9.79 -18.70
C GLY A 147 2.11 9.18 -17.41
N LYS A 148 1.01 8.43 -17.51
CA LYS A 148 0.31 7.83 -16.38
C LYS A 148 -0.37 6.53 -16.76
N ILE A 149 -0.54 5.68 -15.76
CA ILE A 149 -1.24 4.39 -15.83
C ILE A 149 -2.39 4.46 -14.82
N ASP A 150 -3.62 4.41 -15.33
CA ASP A 150 -4.81 4.32 -14.49
C ASP A 150 -5.23 2.85 -14.40
N LEU A 151 -5.19 2.29 -13.20
CA LEU A 151 -5.63 0.94 -12.89
C LEU A 151 -7.01 1.01 -12.28
N ASN A 152 -7.97 0.37 -12.94
CA ASN A 152 -9.37 0.32 -12.52
C ASN A 152 -9.67 -1.11 -12.05
N PRO A 153 -9.68 -1.37 -10.73
CA PRO A 153 -10.23 -2.60 -10.19
C PRO A 153 -11.68 -2.79 -10.65
N ARG A 154 -12.14 -4.04 -10.72
CA ARG A 154 -13.50 -4.36 -11.20
C ARG A 154 -14.59 -3.70 -10.35
N GLU A 155 -14.34 -3.61 -9.05
CA GLU A 155 -15.22 -2.96 -8.07
C GLU A 155 -14.41 -1.97 -7.24
N PRO A 156 -15.04 -0.92 -6.67
CA PRO A 156 -14.39 -0.07 -5.68
C PRO A 156 -13.82 -0.87 -4.51
N PHE A 157 -12.78 -0.33 -3.88
CA PHE A 157 -12.14 -0.92 -2.70
C PHE A 157 -12.14 0.07 -1.53
N THR A 158 -12.10 -0.47 -0.31
CA THR A 158 -12.26 0.31 0.92
C THR A 158 -10.96 0.36 1.71
N VAL A 159 -10.59 1.56 2.16
CA VAL A 159 -9.66 1.74 3.28
C VAL A 159 -10.49 1.88 4.55
N SER A 160 -10.42 0.87 5.42
CA SER A 160 -11.16 0.86 6.69
C SER A 160 -10.45 1.70 7.75
N GLN A 161 -11.22 2.34 8.64
CA GLN A 161 -10.65 3.05 9.79
C GLN A 161 -9.87 2.09 10.68
N GLY A 162 -8.62 2.42 11.00
CA GLY A 162 -7.69 1.56 11.74
C GLY A 162 -7.26 0.28 11.01
N GLY A 163 -7.76 0.07 9.79
CA GLY A 163 -7.48 -1.11 8.99
C GLY A 163 -6.16 -1.02 8.23
N ASN A 164 -5.71 -2.19 7.78
CA ASN A 164 -4.58 -2.31 6.87
C ASN A 164 -5.10 -2.82 5.52
N LEU A 165 -4.67 -2.20 4.44
CA LEU A 165 -4.97 -2.61 3.07
C LEU A 165 -3.66 -2.88 2.33
N SER A 166 -3.59 -4.00 1.65
CA SER A 166 -2.49 -4.37 0.78
C SER A 166 -2.95 -4.33 -0.67
N ILE A 167 -2.26 -3.55 -1.51
CA ILE A 167 -2.49 -3.44 -2.95
C ILE A 167 -1.26 -3.99 -3.65
N ARG A 168 -1.39 -5.13 -4.30
CA ARG A 168 -0.34 -5.75 -5.11
C ARG A 168 -0.60 -5.45 -6.59
N LEU A 169 0.38 -4.81 -7.22
CA LEU A 169 0.37 -4.46 -8.64
C LEU A 169 1.27 -5.44 -9.37
N ASP A 170 0.65 -6.38 -10.07
CA ASP A 170 1.33 -7.39 -10.89
C ASP A 170 1.36 -6.89 -12.33
N ILE A 171 2.47 -6.28 -12.72
CA ILE A 171 2.64 -5.76 -14.07
C ILE A 171 3.08 -6.93 -14.92
N ASP A 172 2.34 -7.29 -15.97
CA ASP A 172 2.77 -8.32 -16.91
C ASP A 172 3.61 -7.63 -17.99
N ALA A 173 4.92 -7.47 -17.72
CA ALA A 173 5.79 -6.68 -18.58
C ALA A 173 5.88 -7.25 -20.01
N ASN A 174 5.79 -8.58 -20.14
CA ASN A 174 5.75 -9.29 -21.43
C ASN A 174 4.56 -8.85 -22.30
N LYS A 175 3.35 -8.80 -21.72
CA LYS A 175 2.15 -8.33 -22.45
C LYS A 175 2.04 -6.81 -22.51
N SER A 176 2.85 -6.09 -21.73
CA SER A 176 2.80 -4.63 -21.62
C SER A 176 3.51 -3.91 -22.77
N ILE A 177 4.48 -4.55 -23.41
CA ILE A 177 5.20 -3.98 -24.55
C ILE A 177 4.52 -4.46 -25.83
N ASN A 178 3.62 -3.62 -26.37
CA ASN A 178 2.97 -3.90 -27.65
C ASN A 178 3.58 -3.01 -28.74
N LEU A 179 4.14 -3.63 -29.79
CA LEU A 179 4.55 -2.90 -30.98
C LEU A 179 3.31 -2.44 -31.74
N HIS A 180 3.06 -1.14 -31.73
CA HIS A 180 2.11 -0.55 -32.67
C HIS A 180 2.90 0.10 -33.80
N GLN A 181 2.93 -0.55 -34.96
CA GLN A 181 3.34 0.09 -36.20
C GLN A 181 2.27 1.13 -36.61
N ALA A 182 2.17 2.23 -35.86
CA ALA A 182 1.34 3.36 -36.26
C ALA A 182 1.98 4.00 -37.50
N GLY A 183 1.45 3.65 -38.69
CA GLY A 183 1.69 4.26 -40.00
C GLY A 183 3.13 4.70 -40.27
N LYS A 184 3.95 3.86 -40.93
CA LYS A 184 5.30 4.18 -41.46
C LYS A 184 6.32 4.85 -40.50
N SER A 185 5.98 5.09 -39.23
CA SER A 185 6.75 5.95 -38.31
C SER A 185 7.54 5.20 -37.25
N GLY A 186 7.38 3.86 -37.15
CA GLY A 186 8.21 3.02 -36.28
C GLY A 186 8.23 3.42 -34.81
N LYS A 187 7.10 3.80 -34.19
CA LYS A 187 7.07 4.20 -32.76
C LYS A 187 6.65 3.03 -31.87
N CYS A 188 7.43 2.75 -30.82
CA CYS A 188 7.03 1.77 -29.81
C CYS A 188 6.13 2.43 -28.74
N ILE A 189 5.00 1.79 -28.40
CA ILE A 189 4.06 2.32 -27.39
C ILE A 189 3.93 1.31 -26.25
N PHE A 190 4.23 1.74 -25.04
CA PHE A 190 3.96 0.95 -23.84
C PHE A 190 2.46 0.95 -23.53
N ARG A 191 1.87 -0.24 -23.44
CA ARG A 191 0.47 -0.47 -23.05
C ARG A 191 0.45 -1.44 -21.88
N PRO A 192 0.59 -0.94 -20.64
CA PRO A 192 0.74 -1.79 -19.48
C PRO A 192 -0.48 -2.67 -19.27
N VAL A 193 -0.24 -3.97 -19.11
CA VAL A 193 -1.19 -4.95 -18.60
C VAL A 193 -0.84 -5.16 -17.15
N VAL A 194 -1.73 -4.75 -16.24
CA VAL A 194 -1.48 -4.84 -14.80
C VAL A 194 -2.67 -5.51 -14.13
N PHE A 195 -2.41 -6.57 -13.37
CA PHE A 195 -3.39 -7.18 -12.48
C PHE A 195 -3.27 -6.55 -11.10
N VAL A 196 -4.41 -6.20 -10.52
CA VAL A 196 -4.47 -5.61 -9.18
C VAL A 196 -5.09 -6.62 -8.23
N ASP A 197 -4.35 -7.00 -7.20
CA ASP A 197 -4.84 -7.83 -6.09
C ASP A 197 -4.91 -6.97 -4.82
N ILE A 198 -6.11 -6.80 -4.28
CA ILE A 198 -6.39 -5.95 -3.12
C ILE A 198 -6.86 -6.84 -1.98
N ARG A 199 -6.17 -6.80 -0.85
CA ARG A 199 -6.47 -7.63 0.32
C ARG A 199 -6.49 -6.79 1.58
N GLU A 200 -7.41 -7.10 2.48
CA GLU A 200 -7.35 -6.60 3.85
C GLU A 200 -6.22 -7.30 4.62
N GLY A 201 -5.57 -6.54 5.51
CA GLY A 201 -4.43 -7.00 6.27
C GLY A 201 -3.08 -6.58 5.69
N MET A 202 -2.03 -6.95 6.41
CA MET A 202 -0.65 -6.76 5.97
C MET A 202 -0.28 -7.86 4.97
N PRO A 203 0.58 -7.60 3.97
CA PRO A 203 1.07 -8.65 3.07
C PRO A 203 1.80 -9.75 3.86
N ILE A 204 1.15 -10.91 4.00
CA ILE A 204 1.60 -12.05 4.82
C ILE A 204 2.06 -13.28 4.01
N GLY A 205 1.92 -13.26 2.68
CA GLY A 205 2.12 -14.45 1.82
C GLY A 205 3.54 -14.67 1.28
N ARG A 206 4.35 -13.61 1.19
CA ARG A 206 5.78 -13.63 0.84
C ARG A 206 6.39 -12.51 1.66
N CYS A 207 7.44 -12.75 2.46
CA CYS A 207 8.12 -11.65 3.15
C CYS A 207 8.64 -10.71 2.06
N PRO A 208 8.02 -9.53 1.84
CA PRO A 208 8.48 -8.67 0.78
C PRO A 208 9.89 -8.21 1.13
N LYS A 209 10.74 -7.97 0.14
CA LYS A 209 12.03 -7.32 0.42
C LYS A 209 11.73 -5.92 0.94
N ILE A 210 11.84 -5.75 2.26
CA ILE A 210 11.52 -4.49 2.95
C ILE A 210 12.66 -3.49 2.78
N LEU A 211 13.90 -3.97 2.84
CA LEU A 211 15.11 -3.17 2.71
C LEU A 211 16.18 -3.98 1.96
N HIS A 212 16.68 -3.43 0.85
CA HIS A 212 17.90 -3.88 0.20
C HIS A 212 18.79 -2.67 -0.07
N GLY A 213 20.09 -2.86 -0.09
CA GLY A 213 21.02 -1.76 -0.26
C GLY A 213 22.46 -2.20 -0.18
N THR A 214 23.36 -1.24 -0.34
CA THR A 214 24.78 -1.40 -0.07
C THR A 214 25.13 -0.68 1.22
N ILE A 215 26.01 -1.27 2.03
CA ILE A 215 26.55 -0.57 3.19
C ILE A 215 27.41 0.58 2.67
N ASP A 216 26.96 1.81 2.92
CA ASP A 216 27.66 3.04 2.55
C ASP A 216 28.70 3.43 3.60
N GLU A 217 28.31 3.34 4.88
CA GLU A 217 29.19 3.71 5.99
C GLU A 217 29.06 2.70 7.14
N LEU A 218 30.16 2.37 7.81
CA LEU A 218 30.15 1.67 9.10
C LEU A 218 30.27 2.70 10.24
N LYS A 219 29.43 2.58 11.27
CA LYS A 219 29.48 3.41 12.48
C LYS A 219 30.23 2.69 13.58
N TYR A 220 31.13 3.42 14.25
CA TYR A 220 32.02 2.86 15.27
C TYR A 220 31.87 3.55 16.63
N SER A 221 32.06 2.78 17.69
CA SER A 221 32.42 3.27 19.03
C SER A 221 33.76 2.63 19.41
N GLY A 222 34.84 3.42 19.40
CA GLY A 222 36.20 2.89 19.47
C GLY A 222 36.49 1.95 18.30
N SER A 223 36.86 0.69 18.57
CA SER A 223 37.11 -0.34 17.56
C SER A 223 35.88 -1.21 17.24
N GLN A 224 34.73 -0.98 17.89
CA GLN A 224 33.54 -1.79 17.73
C GLN A 224 32.57 -1.17 16.72
N VAL A 225 32.09 -1.96 15.76
CA VAL A 225 31.01 -1.55 14.86
C VAL A 225 29.69 -1.54 15.64
N ILE A 226 29.08 -0.38 15.77
CA ILE A 226 27.81 -0.17 16.50
C ILE A 226 26.61 0.00 15.56
N GLY A 227 26.86 0.17 14.26
CA GLY A 227 25.83 0.36 13.25
C GLY A 227 26.42 0.54 11.85
N PHE A 228 25.54 0.79 10.89
CA PHE A 228 25.92 1.13 9.53
C PHE A 228 24.86 2.01 8.87
N ILE A 229 25.28 2.79 7.87
CA ILE A 229 24.38 3.48 6.96
C ILE A 229 24.21 2.56 5.74
N LEU A 230 22.97 2.16 5.50
CA LEU A 230 22.57 1.43 4.31
C LEU A 230 22.13 2.44 3.25
N ASP A 231 22.82 2.51 2.13
CA ASP A 231 22.32 3.18 0.93
C ASP A 231 21.32 2.26 0.24
N LEU A 232 20.05 2.68 0.22
CA LEU A 232 18.98 1.91 -0.39
C LEU A 232 19.07 2.06 -1.91
N LYS A 233 18.99 0.94 -2.63
CA LYS A 233 18.97 0.99 -4.11
C LYS A 233 17.79 1.85 -4.60
N ASN A 234 17.87 2.24 -5.88
CA ASN A 234 16.80 2.92 -6.60
C ASN A 234 16.50 4.34 -6.08
N SER A 235 17.47 5.02 -5.47
CA SER A 235 17.32 6.41 -4.97
C SER A 235 16.32 6.55 -3.81
N GLN A 236 16.18 5.52 -2.98
CA GLN A 236 15.32 5.58 -1.79
C GLN A 236 15.99 6.29 -0.60
N GLY A 237 17.23 6.75 -0.75
CA GLY A 237 18.00 7.43 0.29
C GLY A 237 18.70 6.44 1.21
N THR A 238 19.10 6.90 2.39
CA THR A 238 19.89 6.09 3.33
C THR A 238 19.08 5.73 4.59
N VAL A 239 19.39 4.56 5.16
CA VAL A 239 18.84 4.09 6.43
C VAL A 239 19.99 3.85 7.40
N GLU A 240 19.98 4.54 8.54
CA GLU A 240 20.88 4.23 9.65
C GLU A 240 20.35 2.99 10.38
N VAL A 241 21.14 1.92 10.37
CA VAL A 241 20.89 0.69 11.12
C VAL A 241 21.80 0.67 12.34
N ARG A 242 21.20 0.66 13.54
CA ARG A 242 21.93 0.52 14.80
C ARG A 242 21.89 -0.94 15.23
N LEU A 243 23.05 -1.55 15.41
CA LEU A 243 23.19 -2.96 15.78
C LEU A 243 23.09 -3.19 17.29
N LEU A 244 23.41 -2.16 18.07
CA LEU A 244 23.36 -2.18 19.54
C LEU A 244 22.44 -1.07 20.01
N GLN A 245 21.15 -1.38 20.18
CA GLN A 245 20.32 -0.63 21.13
C GLN A 245 20.30 -1.45 22.42
N ASN A 246 20.73 -0.81 23.51
CA ASN A 246 20.89 -1.33 24.88
C ASN A 246 22.30 -1.85 25.25
N VAL A 247 23.22 -0.91 25.51
CA VAL A 247 23.99 -0.92 26.76
C VAL A 247 24.17 0.54 27.24
N ALA A 248 23.12 1.07 27.87
CA ALA A 248 23.07 2.11 28.91
C ALA A 248 21.71 2.81 28.87
#